data_AF-A0A9E5N2Y2-F1
#
_entry.id   AF-A0A9E5N2Y2-F1
#
_cell.length_a   1.000
_cell.length_b   1.000
_cell.length_c   1.000
_cell.angle_alpha   90.00
_cell.angle_beta   90.00
_cell.angle_gamma   90.00
#
_symmetry.space_group_name_H-M   'P 1'
#
loop_
_entity.id
_entity.type
_entity.pdbx_description
1 polymer ?
#
loop_
_entity_poly.entity_id
_entity_poly.type
_entity_poly.pdbx_seq_one_letter_code
_entity_poly.pdbx_strand_id
1 'polypeptide(L)' 'MTLTNYIMQSVFGVLVFYGCGLGYWGYFGVAWSIPLIGVLFTVQSLLSAWWLQYFQNGPLEWVWRCMTYGRWLPWRRQ' A
#
# COMPACT_ATOMS: atom_id res chain seq x y z
N MET A 1 -4.54 9.03 -0.15
CA MET A 1 -4.13 7.62 -0.28
C MET A 1 -2.67 7.45 -0.70
N THR A 2 -1.89 8.52 -0.83
CA THR A 2 -0.53 8.43 -1.40
C THR A 2 0.45 7.75 -0.44
N LEU A 3 0.47 8.16 0.84
CA LEU A 3 1.38 7.59 1.84
C LEU A 3 1.07 6.11 2.12
N THR A 4 -0.22 5.77 2.19
CA THR A 4 -0.65 4.38 2.43
C THR A 4 -0.21 3.47 1.27
N ASN A 5 -0.44 3.88 0.03
CA ASN A 5 -0.01 3.11 -1.15
C ASN A 5 1.50 2.96 -1.25
N TYR A 6 2.23 4.06 -1.00
CA TYR A 6 3.69 4.03 -0.99
C TYR A 6 4.24 3.03 0.03
N ILE A 7 3.71 3.05 1.25
CA ILE A 7 4.13 2.13 2.32
C ILE A 7 3.72 0.69 1.98
N MET A 8 2.49 0.46 1.50
CA MET A 8 2.06 -0.87 1.06
C MET A 8 2.96 -1.42 -0.05
N GLN A 9 3.28 -0.60 -1.06
CA GLN A 9 4.14 -1.01 -2.17
C GLN A 9 5.56 -1.31 -1.68
N SER A 10 6.09 -0.51 -0.75
CA SER A 10 7.41 -0.73 -0.16
C SER A 10 7.46 -2.02 0.67
N VAL A 11 6.46 -2.24 1.54
CA VAL A 11 6.33 -3.46 2.33
C VAL A 11 6.22 -4.68 1.42
N PHE A 12 5.39 -4.59 0.37
CA PHE A 12 5.27 -5.67 -0.59
C PHE A 12 6.58 -5.96 -1.33
N GLY A 13 7.29 -4.91 -1.76
CA GLY A 13 8.61 -5.05 -2.36
C GLY A 13 9.62 -5.74 -1.43
N VAL A 14 9.60 -5.38 -0.14
CA VAL A 14 10.47 -6.01 0.87
C VAL A 14 10.08 -7.46 1.14
N LEU A 15 8.79 -7.78 1.19
CA LEU A 15 8.32 -9.16 1.43
C LEU A 15 8.55 -10.08 0.23
N VAL A 16 8.41 -9.57 -0.99
CA VAL A 16 8.53 -10.39 -2.22
C VAL A 16 9.97 -10.52 -2.68
N PHE A 17 10.73 -9.42 -2.69
CA PHE A 17 12.08 -9.41 -3.23
C PHE A 17 13.14 -9.56 -2.13
N TYR A 18 13.02 -8.86 -1.00
CA TYR A 18 14.01 -8.98 0.08
C TYR A 18 13.87 -10.31 0.84
N GLY A 19 15.01 -10.84 1.30
CA GLY A 19 15.14 -12.15 1.96
C GLY A 19 14.40 -12.36 3.28
N CYS A 20 13.52 -11.43 3.70
CA CYS A 20 12.60 -11.63 4.83
C CYS A 20 11.28 -12.35 4.44
N GLY A 21 11.08 -12.70 3.16
CA GLY A 21 9.94 -13.48 2.68
C GLY A 21 10.35 -14.68 1.82
N LEU A 22 9.93 -14.72 0.55
CA LEU A 22 10.08 -15.90 -0.34
C LEU A 22 11.48 -16.05 -0.98
N GLY A 23 12.40 -15.09 -0.80
CA GLY A 23 13.79 -15.24 -1.26
C GLY A 23 13.97 -15.28 -2.79
N TYR A 24 13.03 -14.71 -3.55
CA TYR A 24 12.96 -14.89 -5.01
C TYR A 24 13.91 -14.03 -5.84
N TRP A 25 14.74 -13.18 -5.22
CA TRP A 25 15.74 -12.34 -5.91
C TRP A 25 16.70 -13.17 -6.80
N GLY A 26 16.85 -14.46 -6.55
CA GLY A 26 17.71 -15.36 -7.35
C GLY A 26 17.00 -16.28 -8.35
N TYR A 27 15.66 -16.45 -8.29
CA TYR A 27 14.95 -17.50 -9.06
C TYR A 27 13.96 -16.94 -10.09
N PHE A 28 13.36 -15.77 -9.84
CA PHE A 28 12.47 -15.10 -10.78
C PHE A 28 13.22 -13.98 -11.51
N GLY A 29 13.59 -14.22 -12.77
CA GLY A 29 14.12 -13.17 -13.63
C GLY A 29 13.12 -12.02 -13.83
N VAL A 30 13.63 -10.85 -14.24
CA VAL A 30 12.85 -9.60 -14.45
C VAL A 30 11.53 -9.82 -15.20
N ALA A 31 11.48 -10.79 -16.12
CA ALA A 31 10.30 -11.18 -16.88
C ALA A 31 9.08 -11.50 -16.01
N TRP A 32 9.25 -12.13 -14.85
CA TRP A 32 8.15 -12.47 -13.94
C TRP A 32 7.79 -11.35 -12.96
N SER A 33 8.73 -10.43 -12.71
CA SER A 33 8.48 -9.27 -11.86
C SER A 33 7.50 -8.27 -12.50
N ILE A 34 7.54 -8.13 -13.83
CA ILE A 34 6.67 -7.22 -14.59
C ILE A 34 5.17 -7.53 -14.38
N PRO A 35 4.67 -8.75 -14.67
CA PRO A 35 3.25 -9.06 -14.46
C PRO A 35 2.87 -9.01 -12.98
N LEU A 36 3.76 -9.40 -12.07
CA LEU A 36 3.52 -9.36 -10.63
C LEU A 36 3.32 -7.93 -10.10
N ILE A 37 4.17 -6.99 -10.53
CA ILE A 37 4.01 -5.56 -10.22
C ILE A 37 2.74 -5.01 -10.86
N GLY A 38 2.42 -5.41 -12.09
CA GLY A 38 1.17 -5.02 -12.76
C GLY A 38 -0.07 -5.44 -11.96
N VAL A 39 -0.14 -6.70 -11.53
CA VAL A 39 -1.22 -7.21 -10.68
C VAL A 39 -1.29 -6.46 -9.36
N LEU A 40 -0.15 -6.26 -8.69
CA LEU A 40 -0.10 -5.52 -7.44
C LEU A 40 -0.66 -4.10 -7.62
N PHE A 41 -0.22 -3.40 -8.66
CA PHE A 41 -0.65 -2.03 -8.94
C PHE A 41 -2.16 -1.97 -9.20
N THR A 42 -2.70 -2.89 -10.01
CA THR A 42 -4.14 -2.95 -10.27
C THR A 42 -4.93 -3.21 -8.98
N VAL A 43 -4.52 -4.19 -8.18
CA VAL A 43 -5.17 -4.49 -6.90
C VAL A 43 -5.09 -3.30 -5.95
N GLN A 44 -3.93 -2.68 -5.82
CA GLN A 44 -3.70 -1.53 -4.94
C GLN A 44 -4.52 -0.30 -5.39
N SER A 45 -4.63 -0.07 -6.69
CA SER A 45 -5.44 1.01 -7.28
C SER A 45 -6.94 0.78 -7.03
N LEU A 46 -7.43 -0.44 -7.24
CA LEU A 46 -8.83 -0.81 -6.95
C LEU A 46 -9.15 -0.71 -5.47
N LEU A 47 -8.28 -1.23 -4.59
CA LEU A 47 -8.44 -1.10 -3.14
C LEU A 47 -8.44 0.35 -2.71
N SER A 48 -7.58 1.19 -3.29
CA SER A 48 -7.54 2.63 -3.00
C SER A 48 -8.81 3.33 -3.43
N ALA A 49 -9.30 3.03 -4.64
CA ALA A 49 -10.54 3.60 -5.16
C ALA A 49 -11.73 3.18 -4.30
N TRP A 50 -11.86 1.89 -4.01
CA TRP A 50 -12.91 1.33 -3.14
C TRP A 50 -12.86 1.96 -1.75
N TRP A 51 -11.68 2.05 -1.14
CA TRP A 51 -11.52 2.63 0.19
C TRP A 51 -11.89 4.12 0.23
N LEU A 52 -11.52 4.89 -0.79
CA LEU A 52 -11.84 6.32 -0.88
C LEU A 52 -13.34 6.61 -1.06
N GLN A 53 -14.15 5.59 -1.40
CA GLN A 53 -15.60 5.71 -1.39
C GLN A 53 -16.16 5.75 0.04
N TYR A 54 -15.53 5.05 0.99
CA TYR A 54 -16.01 4.97 2.38
C TYR A 54 -15.25 5.89 3.34
N PHE A 55 -13.98 6.19 3.06
CA PHE A 55 -13.09 6.92 3.95
C PHE A 55 -12.42 8.10 3.25
N GLN A 56 -12.22 9.19 3.98
CA GLN A 56 -11.69 10.44 3.40
C GLN A 56 -10.18 10.39 3.15
N ASN A 57 -9.46 9.62 3.97
CA ASN A 57 -8.01 9.54 3.97
C ASN A 57 -7.58 8.07 4.03
N GLY A 58 -6.35 7.80 3.59
CA GLY A 58 -5.74 6.50 3.84
C GLY A 58 -5.54 6.24 5.33
N PRO A 59 -5.55 4.98 5.78
CA PRO A 59 -5.38 4.62 7.19
C PRO A 59 -4.09 5.23 7.76
N LEU A 60 -2.98 5.16 7.02
CA LEU A 60 -1.71 5.74 7.47
C LEU A 60 -1.73 7.27 7.51
N GLU A 61 -2.38 7.90 6.53
CA GLU A 61 -2.53 9.37 6.49
C GLU A 61 -3.42 9.86 7.63
N TRP A 62 -4.45 9.09 7.96
CA TRP A 62 -5.34 9.37 9.07
C TRP A 62 -4.61 9.22 10.41
N VAL A 63 -3.82 8.15 10.61
CA VAL A 63 -2.97 7.96 11.79
C VAL A 63 -1.96 9.12 11.91
N TRP A 64 -1.29 9.46 10.81
CA TRP A 64 -0.35 10.59 10.78
C TRP A 64 -1.00 11.92 11.16
N ARG A 65 -2.21 12.20 10.65
CA ARG A 65 -2.96 13.41 11.01
C ARG A 65 -3.41 13.39 12.46
N CYS A 66 -3.86 12.26 12.99
CA CYS A 66 -4.25 12.15 14.39
C CYS A 66 -3.06 12.39 15.33
N MET A 67 -1.88 11.86 15.00
CA MET A 67 -0.64 12.14 15.74
C MET A 67 -0.23 13.61 15.64
N THR A 68 -0.28 14.19 14.43
CA THR A 68 0.12 15.59 14.20
C THR A 68 -0.77 16.58 14.94
N TYR A 69 -2.09 16.37 14.92
CA TYR A 69 -3.06 17.29 15.53
C TYR A 69 -3.44 16.92 16.96
N GLY A 70 -2.94 15.79 17.48
CA GLY A 70 -3.25 15.28 18.82
C GLY A 70 -4.74 14.99 19.06
N ARG A 71 -5.53 14.84 17.99
CA ARG A 71 -6.99 14.68 18.07
C ARG A 71 -7.48 13.65 17.06
N TRP A 72 -8.52 12.92 17.43
CA TRP A 72 -9.16 11.93 16.57
C TRP A 72 -9.95 12.63 15.46
N LEU A 73 -9.46 12.58 14.22
CA LEU A 73 -10.18 13.11 13.07
C LEU A 73 -11.29 12.15 12.62
N PRO A 74 -12.41 12.66 12.06
CA PRO A 74 -13.43 11.80 11.48
C PRO A 74 -12.84 10.97 10.33
N TRP A 75 -12.97 9.64 10.44
CA TRP A 75 -12.34 8.69 9.52
C TRP A 75 -13.22 8.41 8.29
N ARG A 76 -14.54 8.37 8.49
CA ARG A 76 -15.53 8.04 7.46
C ARG A 76 -15.89 9.27 6.63
N ARG A 77 -16.06 9.07 5.32
CA ARG A 77 -16.66 10.06 4.42
C ARG A 77 -18.18 9.97 4.65
N GLN A 78 -18.78 11.04 5.16
CA GLN A 78 -20.24 11.17 5.21
C GLN A 78 -20.76 11.34 3.79
#